data_AF-C4K5K4-F1
#
_entry.id   AF-C4K5K4-F1
#
_cell.length_a   1.000
_cell.length_b   1.000
_cell.length_c   1.000
_cell.angle_alpha   90.00
_cell.angle_beta   90.00
_cell.angle_gamma   90.00
#
_symmetry.space_group_name_H-M   'P 1'
#
loop_
_entity.id
_entity.type
_entity.pdbx_description
1 polymer ?
#
loop_
_entity_poly.entity_id
_entity_poly.type
_entity_poly.pdbx_seq_one_letter_code
_entity_poly.pdbx_strand_id
1 'polypeptide(L)' 'MNSNKEIATKLCLSHRTIENRLQRIYEKTGVTSLSGLIEYCHTNGLNHYVPKNLLRQGVQFFW' A
#
# COMPACT_ATOMS: atom_id res chain seq x y z
N MET A 1 1.39 -11.19 9.17
CA MET A 1 1.78 -11.38 7.76
C MET A 1 0.51 -11.42 6.95
N ASN A 2 0.04 -10.26 6.48
CA ASN A 2 -1.26 -10.15 5.81
C ASN A 2 -1.10 -10.64 4.36
N SER A 3 -1.82 -11.70 3.99
CA SER A 3 -1.67 -12.30 2.66
C SER A 3 -2.28 -11.38 1.59
N ASN A 4 -1.78 -11.40 0.34
CA ASN A 4 -2.32 -10.58 -0.77
C ASN A 4 -3.85 -10.68 -0.92
N LYS A 5 -4.41 -11.84 -0.53
CA LYS A 5 -5.86 -12.09 -0.47
C LYS A 5 -6.58 -11.18 0.53
N GLU A 6 -6.01 -10.94 1.71
CA GLU A 6 -6.61 -10.05 2.71
C GLU A 6 -6.58 -8.59 2.27
N ILE A 7 -5.52 -8.18 1.58
CA ILE A 7 -5.40 -6.84 0.97
C ILE A 7 -6.46 -6.67 -0.13
N ALA A 8 -6.63 -7.69 -0.97
CA ALA A 8 -7.65 -7.73 -2.00
C ALA A 8 -9.06 -7.57 -1.40
N THR A 9 -9.38 -8.33 -0.34
CA THR A 9 -10.66 -8.22 0.36
C THR A 9 -10.87 -6.85 1.00
N LYS A 10 -9.85 -6.30 1.70
CA LYS A 10 -9.94 -4.97 2.34
C LYS A 10 -10.12 -3.83 1.34
N LEU A 11 -9.55 -3.96 0.15
CA LEU A 11 -9.66 -2.97 -0.92
C LEU A 11 -10.84 -3.24 -1.88
N CYS A 12 -11.60 -4.32 -1.66
CA CYS A 12 -12.65 -4.80 -2.57
C CYS A 12 -12.17 -4.95 -4.02
N LEU A 13 -10.92 -5.41 -4.21
CA LEU A 13 -10.30 -5.60 -5.51
C LEU A 13 -10.05 -7.07 -5.81
N SER A 14 -9.99 -7.41 -7.11
CA SER A 14 -9.58 -8.74 -7.52
C SER A 14 -8.09 -8.98 -7.19
N HIS A 15 -7.73 -10.23 -6.90
CA HIS A 15 -6.35 -10.61 -6.65
C HIS A 15 -5.43 -10.18 -7.82
N ARG A 16 -5.84 -10.42 -9.07
CA ARG A 16 -5.09 -9.96 -10.26
C ARG A 16 -4.85 -8.46 -10.27
N THR A 17 -5.84 -7.66 -9.85
CA THR A 17 -5.68 -6.20 -9.77
C THR A 17 -4.67 -5.80 -8.71
N ILE A 18 -4.65 -6.50 -7.56
CA ILE A 18 -3.65 -6.28 -6.51
C ILE A 18 -2.25 -6.67 -7.00
N GLU A 19 -2.10 -7.81 -7.67
CA GLU A 19 -0.81 -8.24 -8.22
C GLU A 19 -0.27 -7.23 -9.24
N ASN A 20 -1.12 -6.76 -10.16
CA ASN A 20 -0.71 -5.77 -11.15
C ASN A 20 -0.34 -4.42 -10.52
N ARG A 21 -1.01 -4.03 -9.42
CA ARG A 21 -0.64 -2.85 -8.64
C ARG A 21 0.67 -3.05 -7.90
N LEU A 22 0.91 -4.21 -7.29
CA LEU A 22 2.16 -4.56 -6.63
C LEU A 22 3.33 -4.53 -7.61
N GLN A 23 3.17 -5.10 -8.80
CA GLN A 23 4.18 -5.04 -9.86
C GLN A 23 4.56 -3.60 -10.19
N ARG A 24 3.57 -2.72 -10.41
CA ARG A 24 3.83 -1.29 -10.64
C ARG A 24 4.51 -0.60 -9.47
N ILE A 25 4.22 -1.01 -8.24
CA ILE A 25 4.90 -0.47 -7.04
C ILE A 25 6.35 -0.94 -7.04
N TYR A 26 6.60 -2.23 -7.27
CA TYR A 26 7.93 -2.82 -7.38
C TYR A 26 8.78 -2.14 -8.45
N GLU A 27 8.23 -1.90 -9.64
CA GLU A 27 8.90 -1.15 -10.70
C GLU A 27 9.26 0.28 -10.27
N LYS A 28 8.37 0.97 -9.55
CA LYS A 28 8.59 2.35 -9.08
C LYS A 28 9.60 2.45 -7.95
N THR A 29 9.62 1.48 -7.04
CA THR A 29 10.51 1.48 -5.88
C THR A 29 11.83 0.74 -6.16
N GLY A 30 11.95 0.07 -7.32
CA GLY A 30 13.13 -0.71 -7.70
C GLY A 30 13.30 -1.99 -6.86
N VAL A 31 12.27 -2.45 -6.17
CA VAL A 31 12.33 -3.65 -5.30
C VAL A 31 11.67 -4.82 -6.00
N THR A 32 12.19 -6.03 -5.82
CA THR A 32 11.67 -7.24 -6.49
C THR A 32 10.92 -8.17 -5.54
N SER A 33 10.89 -7.84 -4.24
CA SER A 33 10.34 -8.68 -3.18
C SER A 33 9.50 -7.88 -2.21
N LEU A 34 8.48 -8.52 -1.61
CA LEU A 34 7.63 -7.91 -0.58
C LEU A 34 8.45 -7.41 0.61
N SER A 35 9.47 -8.18 1.05
CA SER A 35 10.37 -7.76 2.13
C SER A 35 11.11 -6.47 1.80
N GLY A 36 11.60 -6.34 0.56
CA GLY A 36 12.26 -5.12 0.09
C GLY A 36 11.29 -3.94 0.00
N LEU A 37 10.03 -4.19 -0.36
CA LEU A 37 8.99 -3.15 -0.32
C LEU A 37 8.68 -2.70 1.12
N ILE A 38 8.62 -3.64 2.07
CA ILE A 38 8.43 -3.32 3.50
C ILE A 38 9.58 -2.43 3.97
N GLU A 39 10.82 -2.85 3.74
CA GLU A 39 12.02 -2.08 4.10
C GLU A 39 12.02 -0.70 3.44
N TYR A 40 11.71 -0.62 2.15
CA TYR A 40 11.56 0.65 1.44
C TYR A 40 10.52 1.57 2.12
N CYS A 41 9.36 1.05 2.50
CA CYS A 41 8.34 1.82 3.21
C CYS A 41 8.80 2.32 4.58
N HIS A 42 9.60 1.54 5.31
CA HIS A 42 10.19 1.96 6.58
C HIS A 42 11.22 3.07 6.37
N THR A 43 12.15 2.89 5.42
CA THR A 43 13.22 3.84 5.14
C THR A 43 12.70 5.17 4.58
N ASN A 44 11.65 5.14 3.76
CA ASN A 44 11.04 6.34 3.17
C ASN A 44 9.99 7.00 4.08
N GLY A 45 9.75 6.48 5.29
CA GLY A 45 8.76 7.05 6.21
C GLY A 45 7.31 6.91 5.74
N LEU A 46 7.03 6.06 4.75
CA LEU A 46 5.69 5.81 4.22
C LEU A 46 4.76 5.17 5.25
N ASN A 47 5.31 4.59 6.32
CA ASN A 47 4.54 4.07 7.44
C ASN A 47 3.73 5.16 8.18
N HIS A 48 4.08 6.44 8.03
CA HIS A 48 3.31 7.56 8.57
C HIS A 48 2.49 8.30 7.50
N TYR A 49 2.51 7.83 6.25
CA TYR A 49 1.81 8.49 5.15
C TYR A 49 0.42 7.88 4.93
N VAL A 50 -0.62 8.67 5.21
CA VAL A 50 -2.00 8.29 4.89
C VAL A 50 -2.42 9.02 3.60
N PRO A 51 -2.73 8.30 2.51
CA PRO A 51 -3.14 8.93 1.26
C PRO A 51 -4.44 9.72 1.44
N LYS A 52 -4.48 10.96 0.94
CA LYS A 52 -5.65 11.84 1.07
C LYS A 52 -6.95 11.24 0.48
N ASN A 53 -6.83 10.34 -0.49
CA ASN A 53 -7.99 9.66 -1.10
C ASN A 53 -8.59 8.55 -0.21
N LEU A 54 -7.84 8.07 0.79
CA LEU A 54 -8.35 7.18 1.84
C LEU A 54 -9.05 7.96 2.96
N LEU A 55 -8.75 9.26 3.09
CA LEU A 55 -9.42 10.15 4.00
C LEU A 55 -10.79 10.49 3.40
N ARG A 56 -11.86 9.89 3.93
CA ARG A 56 -13.22 10.31 3.59
C ARG A 56 -13.38 11.80 3.93
N GLN A 57 -14.04 12.56 3.05
CA GLN A 57 -14.41 13.94 3.33
C GLN A 57 -15.20 13.98 4.65
N GLY A 58 -14.65 14.64 5.67
CA GLY A 58 -15.21 14.68 7.03
C GLY A 58 -14.24 14.28 8.15
N VAL A 59 -13.06 13.73 7.83
CA VAL A 59 -12.00 13.52 8.84
C VAL A 59 -11.34 14.86 9.18
N GLN A 60 -11.81 15.50 10.25
CA GLN A 60 -11.19 16.69 10.85
C GLN A 60 -9.95 16.24 11.62
N PHE A 61 -8.76 16.57 11.10
CA PHE A 61 -7.54 16.48 11.89
C PHE A 61 -7.51 17.73 12.78
N PHE A 62 -8.00 17.59 14.01
CA PHE A 62 -7.71 18.58 15.05
C PHE A 62 -6.24 18.40 15.44
N TRP A 63 -5.43 19.41 15.11
CA TRP A 63 -4.06 19.60 15.59
C TRP A 63 -4.07 20.24 16.97
#